data_AF-A0A7L2GXZ4-F1
#
_entry.id   AF-A0A7L2GXZ4-F1
#
_cell.length_a   1.000
_cell.length_b   1.000
_cell.length_c   1.000
_cell.angle_alpha   90.00
_cell.angle_beta   90.00
_cell.angle_gamma   90.00
#
_symmetry.space_group_name_H-M   'P 1'
#
loop_
_entity.id
_entity.type
_entity.pdbx_description
1 polymer ?
#
loop_
_entity_poly.entity_id
_entity_poly.type
_entity_poly.pdbx_seq_one_letter_code
_entity_poly.pdbx_strand_id
1 'polypeptide(L)' 'CPAPQIRNGRITVLKYHYTYKDTVSFKCRKGFTLRGHHTAQCQADNTWDPPVPVCEQGKCQYNHCRFLPD' A
#
# COMPACT_ATOMS: atom_id res chain seq x y z
N CYS A 1 -6.67 -5.73 -14.33
CA CYS A 1 -6.81 -4.63 -13.35
C CYS A 1 -6.05 -3.38 -13.82
N PRO A 2 -6.59 -2.18 -13.59
CA PRO A 2 -5.91 -0.92 -13.89
C PRO A 2 -4.68 -0.74 -13.00
N ALA A 3 -3.69 0.03 -13.46
CA ALA A 3 -2.50 0.31 -12.67
C ALA A 3 -2.86 1.04 -11.36
N PRO A 4 -2.58 0.44 -10.18
CA PRO A 4 -3.00 1.02 -8.92
C PRO A 4 -2.26 2.34 -8.67
N GLN A 5 -2.96 3.32 -8.09
CA GLN A 5 -2.37 4.61 -7.74
C GLN A 5 -2.17 4.66 -6.23
N ILE A 6 -0.91 4.69 -5.77
CA ILE A 6 -0.58 4.79 -4.35
C ILE A 6 0.03 6.15 -4.03
N ARG A 7 -0.64 6.92 -3.18
CA ARG A 7 -0.13 8.22 -2.75
C ARG A 7 0.99 8.03 -1.72
N ASN A 8 2.09 8.76 -1.88
CA ASN A 8 3.26 8.73 -1.00
C ASN A 8 3.92 7.34 -0.85
N GLY A 9 3.67 6.47 -1.84
CA GLY A 9 4.29 5.16 -1.97
C GLY A 9 4.73 4.88 -3.40
N ARG A 10 5.13 3.63 -3.64
CA ARG A 10 5.50 3.08 -4.94
C ARG A 10 5.13 1.61 -5.00
N ILE A 11 4.90 1.10 -6.19
CA ILE A 11 4.65 -0.31 -6.44
C ILE A 11 5.98 -0.97 -6.81
N THR A 12 6.25 -2.17 -6.31
CA THR A 12 7.49 -2.91 -6.62
C THR A 12 7.53 -3.35 -8.09
N VAL A 13 6.37 -3.67 -8.67
CA VAL A 13 6.23 -4.17 -10.04
C VAL A 13 5.27 -3.26 -10.80
N LEU A 14 5.81 -2.35 -11.62
CA LEU A 14 5.03 -1.47 -12.50
C LEU A 14 4.78 -2.18 -13.83
N LYS A 15 3.51 -2.44 -14.15
CA LYS A 15 3.06 -2.96 -15.44
C LYS A 15 1.98 -2.05 -16.00
N TYR A 16 1.88 -1.99 -17.32
CA TYR A 16 0.79 -1.29 -18.01
C TYR A 16 -0.55 -2.03 -17.87
N HIS A 17 -0.51 -3.36 -17.73
CA HIS A 17 -1.68 -4.20 -17.56
C HIS A 17 -1.39 -5.34 -16.59
N TYR A 18 -2.32 -5.58 -15.66
CA TYR A 18 -2.28 -6.69 -14.71
C TYR A 18 -3.39 -7.68 -15.03
N THR A 19 -3.07 -8.97 -15.04
CA THR A 19 -4.01 -10.06 -15.32
C THR A 19 -4.55 -10.70 -14.04
N TYR A 20 -5.59 -11.52 -14.15
CA TYR A 20 -6.14 -12.25 -13.00
C TYR A 20 -5.03 -13.02 -12.25
N LYS A 21 -5.04 -12.95 -10.91
CA LYS A 21 -4.02 -13.48 -9.98
C LYS A 21 -2.65 -12.77 -10.00
N ASP A 22 -2.45 -11.74 -10.83
CA ASP A 22 -1.25 -10.91 -10.70
C ASP A 22 -1.25 -10.25 -9.32
N THR A 23 -0.10 -10.34 -8.63
CA THR A 23 0.07 -9.76 -7.30
C THR A 23 1.07 -8.62 -7.36
N VAL A 24 0.72 -7.49 -6.77
CA VAL A 24 1.59 -6.32 -6.64
C VAL A 24 1.91 -6.05 -5.20
N SER A 25 3.14 -5.62 -4.93
CA SER A 25 3.56 -5.18 -3.60
C SER A 25 3.69 -3.66 -3.57
N PHE A 26 3.24 -3.08 -2.47
CA PHE A 26 3.28 -1.66 -2.21
C PHE A 26 4.35 -1.32 -1.18
N LYS A 27 5.07 -0.22 -1.44
CA LYS A 27 6.14 0.25 -0.58
C LYS A 27 6.00 1.75 -0.35
N CYS A 28 5.83 2.15 0.90
CA CYS A 28 5.76 3.56 1.25
C CYS A 28 7.12 4.24 1.21
N ARG A 29 7.12 5.57 1.03
CA ARG A 29 8.34 6.37 1.17
C ARG A 29 8.84 6.35 2.62
N LYS A 30 10.13 6.63 2.82
CA LYS A 30 10.74 6.68 4.16
C LYS A 30 9.99 7.72 5.02
N GLY A 31 9.58 7.34 6.23
CA GLY A 31 8.77 8.17 7.13
C GLY A 31 7.24 8.03 6.98
N PHE A 32 6.77 7.23 6.03
CA PHE A 32 5.36 6.90 5.85
C PHE A 32 5.10 5.45 6.27
N THR A 33 3.98 5.23 6.94
CA THR A 33 3.50 3.92 7.36
C THR A 33 2.42 3.46 6.40
N LEU A 34 2.55 2.22 5.91
CA LEU A 34 1.53 1.63 5.05
C LEU A 34 0.34 1.22 5.91
N ARG A 35 -0.83 1.79 5.63
CA ARG A 35 -2.08 1.40 6.26
C ARG A 35 -2.91 0.56 5.30
N GLY A 36 -3.16 -0.69 5.70
CA GLY A 36 -3.78 -1.71 4.88
C GLY A 36 -2.81 -2.85 4.56
N HIS A 37 -3.00 -3.48 3.41
CA HIS A 37 -2.20 -4.63 3.00
C HIS A 37 -0.99 -4.22 2.17
N HIS A 38 0.17 -4.82 2.45
CA HIS A 38 1.38 -4.59 1.67
C HIS A 38 1.30 -5.14 0.24
N THR A 39 0.34 -6.01 -0.04
CA THR A 39 0.16 -6.66 -1.34
C THR A 39 -1.31 -6.65 -1.74
N ALA A 40 -1.58 -6.46 -3.03
CA ALA A 40 -2.91 -6.64 -3.61
C ALA A 40 -2.84 -7.60 -4.78
N GLN A 41 -3.89 -8.38 -4.96
CA GLN A 41 -4.04 -9.31 -6.06
C GLN A 41 -5.15 -8.82 -7.01
N CYS A 42 -4.90 -8.95 -8.30
CA CYS A 42 -5.89 -8.62 -9.31
C CYS A 42 -6.96 -9.72 -9.39
N GLN A 43 -8.20 -9.35 -9.11
CA GLN A 43 -9.37 -10.23 -9.20
C GLN A 43 -9.92 -10.29 -10.62
N ALA A 44 -10.81 -11.26 -10.86
CA ALA A 44 -11.47 -11.46 -12.15
C ALA A 44 -12.37 -10.25 -12.52
N ASP A 45 -12.87 -9.53 -11.52
CA ASP A 45 -13.68 -8.31 -11.65
C ASP A 45 -12.85 -7.05 -11.98
N ASN A 46 -11.58 -7.21 -12.36
CA ASN A 46 -10.64 -6.11 -12.63
C ASN A 46 -10.38 -5.20 -11.41
N THR A 47 -10.70 -5.65 -10.21
CA THR A 47 -10.48 -4.96 -8.94
C THR A 47 -9.23 -5.49 -8.22
N TRP A 48 -8.64 -4.63 -7.39
CA TRP A 48 -7.54 -5.02 -6.51
C TRP A 48 -8.12 -5.49 -5.18
N ASP A 49 -7.85 -6.75 -4.83
CA ASP A 49 -8.20 -7.30 -3.54
C ASP A 49 -6.97 -7.93 -2.86
N PRO A 50 -6.65 -7.55 -1.62
CA PRO A 50 -7.26 -6.47 -0.83
C PRO A 50 -7.08 -5.08 -1.48
N PRO A 51 -7.88 -4.07 -1.09
CA PRO A 51 -7.86 -2.75 -1.71
C PRO A 51 -6.49 -2.07 -1.59
N VAL A 52 -6.21 -1.17 -2.55
CA VAL A 52 -4.93 -0.44 -2.63
C VAL A 52 -4.68 0.30 -1.30
N PRO A 53 -3.53 0.05 -0.62
CA PRO A 53 -3.25 0.64 0.67
C PRO A 53 -2.90 2.14 0.55
N VAL A 54 -2.98 2.83 1.67
CA VAL A 54 -2.62 4.25 1.76
C VAL A 54 -1.35 4.39 2.59
N CYS A 55 -0.37 5.14 2.08
CA CYS A 55 0.79 5.54 2.86
C CYS A 55 0.44 6.78 3.68
N GLU A 56 0.12 6.58 4.95
CA GLU A 56 -0.11 7.68 5.88
C GLU A 56 1.22 8.11 6.50
N GLN A 57 1.42 9.41 6.68
CA GLN A 57 2.61 9.89 7.36
C GLN A 57 2.52 9.41 8.82
N GLY A 58 3.51 8.63 9.26
CA GLY A 58 3.51 8.17 10.64
C GLY A 58 3.57 9.39 11.55
N LYS A 59 2.52 9.61 12.34
CA LYS A 59 2.49 10.72 13.33
C LYS A 59 3.58 10.60 14.41
N CYS A 60 4.33 9.50 14.44
CA CYS A 60 5.50 9.31 15.29
C CYS A 60 6.73 8.94 14.45
N GLN A 61 7.40 9.95 13.89
CA GLN A 61 8.75 9.82 13.31
C GLN A 61 9.77 10.71 14.03
N TYR A 62 9.50 11.07 15.28
CA TYR A 62 10.49 11.67 16.17
C TYR A 62 10.24 11.17 17.60
N ASN A 63 10.92 10.08 17.95
CA ASN A 63 11.41 9.72 19.28
C ASN A 63 10.52 9.87 20.54
N HIS A 64 9.19 9.98 20.47
CA HIS A 64 8.35 10.03 21.67
C HIS A 64 6.90 9.60 21.46
N CYS A 65 6.67 8.40 20.93
CA CYS A 65 5.40 7.71 21.18
C CYS A 65 5.50 7.03 22.55
N ARG A 66 5.43 7.82 23.64
CA ARG A 66 5.31 7.31 25.00
C ARG A 66 3.91 6.71 25.11
N PHE A 67 3.87 5.39 25.34
CA PHE A 67 2.76 4.62 25.91
C PHE A 67 1.58 5.49 26.36
N LEU A 68 0.45 5.38 25.67
CA LEU A 68 -0.86 5.69 26.24
C LEU A 68 -1.37 4.36 26.86
N PRO A 69 -1.19 4.12 28.17
CA PRO A 69 -2.10 3.24 28.86
C PRO A 69 -3.44 3.96 29.01
N ASP A 70 -4.51 3.26 28.66
CA ASP A 70 -5.88 3.55 29.11
C ASP A 70 -5.91 3.62 30.66
#